data_AF-A0A966AQ28-F1
#
_entry.id   AF-A0A966AQ28-F1
#
_cell.length_a   1.000
_cell.length_b   1.000
_cell.length_c   1.000
_cell.angle_alpha   90.00
_cell.angle_beta   90.00
_cell.angle_gamma   90.00
#
_symmetry.space_group_name_H-M   'P 1'
#
loop_
_entity.id
_entity.type
_entity.pdbx_description
1 polymer ?
#
loop_
_entity_poly.entity_id
_entity_poly.type
_entity_poly.pdbx_seq_one_letter_code
_entity_poly.pdbx_strand_id
1 'polypeptide(L)'
;VQRDIQARNENLPDERKLQFRIGVNLGEVIVDRNDIYGDGVNVAARLESLAHPGGICISDAMRSAVGNKLALEYEFMGEQKVKNIAEPVRAYRVRMDDDVAAILSPAETLELPDKPSIAVLAFDNMSNDPEQSYFSDGVAEDIITDLSKTASLFVVARNSSFAYKDQRVNVQEVGRQLGVRYVLEGSVRKAGNRLRITAQLIDTASGGHVWAERYDRDLTDIFAVQDEVTSEIVTALAPWLAPEDKNRTVSRVTDSMEAYDYFLRGRDQDALDTPEANVAGRSMLEKAVELDPDFSMALSYLARNHLVAYINRWVDDPNQSLKIGLELAERAIVLDKDNAHAHYAQAAAALWSNQHDKALAEARKAIAIDPNFSRGHEILGATLLYAGQPREAVAAIQQGMRLDPLFRDVVLHILAQAYFHMGEYEQAIATLKRRLIRKPESDSSRVLLAAAYGQLGETEKSRSEWARALEINPDYSLEHRGRVLPYKNPEDFQQIVDGLRKAGALQNSDGTERGTSP
;
A
#
# COMPACT_ATOMS: atom_id res chain seq x y z
N VAL A 1 0.60 21.34 22.35
CA VAL A 1 1.47 20.72 23.38
C VAL A 1 2.46 19.74 22.78
N GLN A 2 2.05 18.53 22.35
CA GLN A 2 3.04 17.55 21.84
C GLN A 2 3.85 18.08 20.65
N ARG A 3 3.17 18.63 19.64
CA ARG A 3 3.84 19.29 18.49
C ARG A 3 4.78 20.42 18.91
N ASP A 4 4.38 21.26 19.86
CA ASP A 4 5.20 22.39 20.33
C ASP A 4 6.46 21.95 21.09
N ILE A 5 6.35 20.87 21.87
CA ILE A 5 7.48 20.30 22.61
C ILE A 5 8.43 19.57 21.66
N GLN A 6 7.90 18.86 20.68
CA GLN A 6 8.68 18.24 19.61
C GLN A 6 9.49 19.28 18.84
N ALA A 7 8.85 20.37 18.39
CA ALA A 7 9.53 21.47 17.70
C ALA A 7 10.65 22.09 18.54
N ARG A 8 10.47 22.18 19.87
CA ARG A 8 11.52 22.66 20.79
C ARG A 8 12.66 21.67 21.00
N ASN A 9 12.40 20.37 20.83
CA ASN A 9 13.39 19.30 20.98
C ASN A 9 14.28 19.11 19.74
N GLU A 10 13.89 19.63 18.57
CA GLU A 10 14.58 19.42 17.28
C GLU A 10 16.08 19.75 17.32
N ASN A 11 16.46 20.80 18.06
CA ASN A 11 17.84 21.30 18.11
C ASN A 11 18.53 21.03 19.45
N LEU A 12 17.97 20.14 20.27
CA LEU A 12 18.54 19.80 21.58
C LEU A 12 19.21 18.41 21.53
N PRO A 13 20.36 18.23 22.19
CA PRO A 13 20.92 16.91 22.42
C PRO A 13 19.94 16.05 23.24
N ASP A 14 19.98 14.73 23.07
CA ASP A 14 18.98 13.80 23.64
C ASP A 14 18.79 13.96 25.16
N GLU A 15 19.87 14.25 25.89
CA GLU A 15 19.87 14.51 27.34
C GLU A 15 19.05 15.74 27.76
N ARG A 16 18.75 16.64 26.81
CA ARG A 16 18.00 17.88 27.02
C ARG A 16 16.61 17.85 26.40
N LYS A 17 16.22 16.76 25.72
CA LYS A 17 14.88 16.63 25.14
C LYS A 17 13.86 16.37 26.25
N LEU A 18 12.80 17.15 26.28
CA LEU A 18 11.68 16.94 27.19
C LEU A 18 10.57 16.19 26.45
N GLN A 19 10.19 15.01 26.92
CA GLN A 19 9.11 14.23 26.32
C GLN A 19 7.95 14.12 27.30
N PHE A 20 6.82 14.74 26.97
CA PHE A 20 5.64 14.73 27.83
C PHE A 20 4.75 13.53 27.50
N ARG A 21 4.13 12.97 28.54
CA ARG A 21 3.08 11.97 28.43
C ARG A 21 1.76 12.65 28.75
N ILE A 22 0.72 12.38 27.98
CA ILE A 22 -0.59 13.01 28.17
C ILE A 22 -1.67 11.94 28.27
N GLY A 23 -2.45 12.00 29.34
CA GLY A 23 -3.66 11.22 29.53
C GLY A 23 -4.89 12.12 29.48
N VAL A 24 -5.89 11.79 28.66
CA VAL A 24 -7.13 12.56 28.55
C VAL A 24 -8.32 11.69 28.90
N ASN A 25 -9.11 12.12 29.87
CA ASN A 25 -10.33 11.44 30.26
C ASN A 25 -11.51 12.41 30.27
N LEU A 26 -12.69 11.90 29.94
CA LEU A 26 -13.96 12.60 30.15
C LEU A 26 -14.72 11.90 31.29
N GLY A 27 -14.99 12.62 32.37
CA GLY A 27 -15.70 12.10 33.54
C GLY A 27 -15.94 13.16 34.60
N GLU A 28 -16.66 12.79 35.66
CA GLU A 28 -16.97 13.70 36.77
C GLU A 28 -15.70 14.03 37.59
N VAL A 29 -15.61 15.28 37.99
CA VAL A 29 -14.56 15.80 38.87
C VAL A 29 -15.17 16.69 39.95
N ILE A 30 -14.59 16.67 41.13
CA ILE A 30 -14.92 17.55 42.24
C ILE A 30 -13.87 18.66 42.25
N VAL A 31 -14.33 19.90 42.17
CA VAL A 31 -13.47 21.08 42.21
C VAL A 31 -13.58 21.72 43.59
N ASP A 32 -12.47 21.77 44.31
CA ASP A 32 -12.31 22.60 45.52
C ASP A 32 -11.40 23.79 45.18
N ARG A 33 -11.45 24.86 45.96
CA ARG A 33 -10.94 26.21 45.64
C ARG A 33 -9.54 26.28 45.01
N ASN A 34 -8.66 25.31 45.26
CA ASN A 34 -7.32 25.23 44.66
C ASN A 34 -7.00 23.90 43.96
N ASP A 35 -7.89 22.90 43.98
CA ASP A 35 -7.55 21.54 43.53
C ASP A 35 -8.73 20.83 42.85
N ILE A 36 -8.41 19.84 42.02
CA ILE A 36 -9.37 19.00 41.31
C ILE A 36 -9.12 17.53 41.71
N TYR A 37 -10.15 16.88 42.24
CA TYR A 37 -10.08 15.49 42.71
C TYR A 37 -11.27 14.68 42.19
N GLY A 38 -11.13 13.35 42.18
CA GLY A 38 -12.20 12.42 41.80
C GLY A 38 -11.71 11.31 40.87
N ASP A 39 -12.59 10.35 40.61
CA ASP A 39 -12.25 9.18 39.79
C ASP A 39 -11.85 9.57 38.37
N GLY A 40 -12.46 10.62 37.81
CA GLY A 40 -12.08 11.16 36.51
C GLY A 40 -10.61 11.59 36.41
N VAL A 41 -10.05 12.12 37.50
CA VAL A 41 -8.63 12.54 37.59
C VAL A 41 -7.72 11.32 37.71
N ASN A 42 -8.13 10.31 38.48
CA ASN A 42 -7.38 9.05 38.62
C ASN A 42 -7.28 8.29 37.28
N VAL A 43 -8.35 8.28 36.49
CA VAL A 43 -8.32 7.72 35.13
C VAL A 43 -7.35 8.48 34.23
N ALA A 44 -7.42 9.81 34.22
CA ALA A 44 -6.54 10.64 33.39
C ALA A 44 -5.05 10.41 33.74
N ALA A 45 -4.70 10.37 35.03
CA ALA A 45 -3.35 10.07 35.48
C ALA A 45 -2.90 8.65 35.09
N ARG A 46 -3.82 7.67 35.14
CA ARG A 46 -3.49 6.31 34.71
C ARG A 46 -3.24 6.23 33.21
N LEU A 47 -4.06 6.89 32.41
CA LEU A 47 -3.86 6.98 30.95
C LEU A 47 -2.54 7.67 30.61
N GLU A 48 -2.18 8.73 31.32
CA GLU A 48 -0.90 9.41 31.17
C GLU A 48 0.28 8.45 31.43
N SER A 49 0.19 7.62 32.47
CA SER A 49 1.22 6.60 32.75
C SER A 49 1.36 5.52 31.65
N LEU A 50 0.29 5.26 30.89
CA LEU A 50 0.26 4.30 29.78
C LEU A 50 0.75 4.89 28.46
N ALA A 51 0.77 6.21 28.33
CA ALA A 51 1.31 6.88 27.16
C ALA A 51 2.83 6.66 27.09
N HIS A 52 3.34 6.40 25.90
CA HIS A 52 4.78 6.45 25.64
C HIS A 52 5.25 7.91 25.72
N PRO A 53 6.56 8.17 25.94
CA PRO A 53 7.09 9.54 25.90
C PRO A 53 6.75 10.25 24.58
N GLY A 54 6.12 11.42 24.64
CA GLY A 54 5.62 12.14 23.45
C GLY A 54 4.21 11.71 22.99
N GLY A 55 3.63 10.69 23.62
CA GLY A 55 2.35 10.10 23.24
C GLY A 55 1.15 10.67 23.99
N ILE A 56 -0.04 10.36 23.48
CA ILE A 56 -1.33 10.69 24.09
C ILE A 56 -2.17 9.42 24.23
N CYS A 57 -2.71 9.18 25.42
CA CYS A 57 -3.69 8.11 25.69
C CYS A 57 -5.03 8.72 26.12
N ILE A 58 -6.13 8.18 25.61
CA ILE A 58 -7.48 8.67 25.88
C ILE A 58 -8.41 7.54 26.35
N SER A 59 -9.43 7.88 27.13
CA SER A 59 -10.50 6.93 27.51
C SER A 59 -11.53 6.75 26.41
N ASP A 60 -12.29 5.65 26.47
CA ASP A 60 -13.43 5.39 25.58
C ASP A 60 -14.51 6.48 25.63
N ALA A 61 -14.75 7.07 26.81
CA ALA A 61 -15.66 8.19 26.97
C ALA A 61 -15.19 9.42 26.17
N MET A 62 -13.88 9.73 26.23
CA MET A 62 -13.30 10.81 25.45
C MET A 62 -13.31 10.51 23.95
N ARG A 63 -12.93 9.29 23.55
CA ARG A 63 -12.99 8.83 22.15
C ARG A 63 -14.40 8.96 21.58
N SER A 64 -15.40 8.54 22.34
CA SER A 64 -16.80 8.58 21.91
C SER A 64 -17.33 10.01 21.80
N ALA A 65 -16.93 10.90 22.72
CA ALA A 65 -17.32 12.31 22.69
C ALA A 65 -16.69 13.09 21.52
N VAL A 66 -15.44 12.77 21.18
CA VAL A 66 -14.73 13.35 20.03
C VAL A 66 -15.25 12.77 18.71
N GLY A 67 -15.55 11.48 18.65
CA GLY A 67 -15.98 10.80 17.43
C GLY A 67 -15.02 11.06 16.28
N ASN A 68 -15.54 11.45 15.12
CA ASN A 68 -14.74 11.79 13.93
C ASN A 68 -14.52 13.31 13.77
N LYS A 69 -14.70 14.11 14.84
CA LYS A 69 -14.60 15.58 14.76
C LYS A 69 -13.17 16.09 14.63
N LEU A 70 -12.19 15.26 14.98
CA LEU A 70 -10.77 15.54 14.83
C LEU A 70 -10.19 14.56 13.81
N ALA A 71 -9.36 15.06 12.89
CA ALA A 71 -8.61 14.24 11.95
C ALA A 71 -7.42 13.58 12.67
N LEU A 72 -7.72 12.61 13.54
CA LEU A 72 -6.74 11.84 14.32
C LEU A 72 -7.13 10.36 14.27
N GLU A 73 -6.13 9.49 14.20
CA GLU A 73 -6.33 8.05 14.31
C GLU A 73 -6.20 7.58 15.77
N TYR A 74 -6.89 6.48 16.10
CA TYR A 74 -6.93 5.95 17.45
C TYR A 74 -6.68 4.43 17.45
N GLU A 75 -5.69 3.97 18.20
CA GLU A 75 -5.36 2.56 18.38
C GLU A 75 -5.92 2.06 19.72
N PHE A 76 -6.73 0.99 19.71
CA PHE A 76 -7.28 0.42 20.94
C PHE A 76 -6.22 -0.37 21.73
N MET A 77 -6.01 0.01 23.00
CA MET A 77 -4.99 -0.57 23.89
C MET A 77 -5.55 -1.61 24.88
N GLY A 78 -6.83 -1.99 24.75
CA GLY A 78 -7.48 -2.92 25.65
C GLY A 78 -8.07 -2.27 26.91
N GLU A 79 -8.56 -3.12 27.81
CA GLU A 79 -9.11 -2.73 29.11
C GLU A 79 -8.03 -2.61 30.17
N GLN A 80 -8.04 -1.50 30.90
CA GLN A 80 -7.04 -1.14 31.89
C GLN A 80 -7.69 -1.04 33.27
N LYS A 81 -7.19 -1.82 34.24
CA LYS A 81 -7.64 -1.72 35.62
C LYS A 81 -7.02 -0.49 36.28
N VAL A 82 -7.88 0.35 36.87
CA VAL A 82 -7.49 1.52 37.65
C VAL A 82 -7.81 1.26 39.11
N LYS A 83 -6.90 1.62 40.01
CA LYS A 83 -7.13 1.51 41.45
C LYS A 83 -8.31 2.41 41.84
N ASN A 84 -9.27 1.88 42.60
CA ASN A 84 -10.48 2.56 43.05
C ASN A 84 -11.55 2.84 41.99
N ILE A 85 -11.54 2.11 40.86
CA ILE A 85 -12.63 2.14 39.87
C ILE A 85 -13.15 0.72 39.69
N ALA A 86 -14.46 0.52 39.82
CA ALA A 86 -15.09 -0.79 39.80
C ALA A 86 -15.02 -1.45 38.41
N GLU A 87 -15.11 -0.66 37.34
CA GLU A 87 -15.10 -1.13 35.96
C GLU A 87 -13.76 -0.83 35.26
N PRO A 88 -13.21 -1.76 34.47
CA PRO A 88 -12.01 -1.51 33.66
C PRO A 88 -12.21 -0.37 32.66
N VAL A 89 -11.22 0.50 32.52
CA VAL A 89 -11.26 1.60 31.55
C VAL A 89 -10.68 1.13 30.22
N ARG A 90 -11.48 1.21 29.17
CA ARG A 90 -11.02 1.01 27.78
C ARG A 90 -10.15 2.19 27.36
N ALA A 91 -8.90 1.91 26.99
CA ALA A 91 -7.91 2.93 26.64
C ALA A 91 -7.58 2.90 25.15
N TYR A 92 -7.32 4.07 24.57
CA TYR A 92 -6.90 4.24 23.18
C TYR A 92 -5.65 5.11 23.13
N ARG A 93 -4.72 4.80 22.24
CA ARG A 93 -3.60 5.67 21.88
C ARG A 93 -4.02 6.57 20.72
N VAL A 94 -3.74 7.86 20.81
CA VAL A 94 -3.87 8.76 19.67
C VAL A 94 -2.62 8.60 18.82
N ARG A 95 -2.81 8.29 17.53
CA ARG A 95 -1.75 8.28 16.54
C ARG A 95 -1.46 9.70 16.09
N MET A 96 -0.17 10.05 16.06
CA MET A 96 0.30 11.38 15.66
C MET A 96 0.94 11.26 14.28
N ASP A 97 1.04 12.37 13.55
CA ASP A 97 1.49 12.42 12.14
C ASP A 97 2.89 11.77 11.90
N ASP A 98 3.71 11.59 12.94
CA ASP A 98 5.00 10.86 12.88
C ASP A 98 4.85 9.33 12.83
N ASP A 99 3.64 8.78 12.93
CA ASP A 99 3.41 7.33 12.85
C ASP A 99 3.69 6.75 11.46
N VAL A 100 3.91 7.57 10.43
CA VAL A 100 4.42 7.10 9.13
C VAL A 100 5.84 6.53 9.27
N ALA A 101 6.67 7.09 10.16
CA ALA A 101 7.98 6.54 10.51
C ALA A 101 7.88 5.26 11.36
N ALA A 102 6.70 4.94 11.92
CA ALA A 102 6.45 3.72 12.69
C ALA A 102 5.78 2.60 11.86
N ILE A 103 5.26 2.90 10.65
CA ILE A 103 4.81 1.87 9.70
C ILE A 103 5.99 0.97 9.29
N LEU A 104 7.19 1.56 9.25
CA LEU A 104 8.45 0.83 9.27
C LEU A 104 8.89 0.72 10.72
N SER A 105 8.61 -0.42 11.36
CA SER A 105 9.11 -0.68 12.72
C SER A 105 10.62 -0.34 12.79
N PRO A 106 11.12 0.34 13.83
CA PRO A 106 12.55 0.68 13.97
C PRO A 106 13.54 -0.51 14.05
N ALA A 107 13.09 -1.74 13.74
CA ALA A 107 13.82 -2.99 13.97
C ALA A 107 14.11 -3.82 12.71
N GLU A 108 13.65 -3.46 11.50
CA GLU A 108 14.03 -4.16 10.26
C GLU A 108 14.69 -3.19 9.28
N THR A 109 16.00 -3.00 9.43
CA THR A 109 16.81 -2.49 8.31
C THR A 109 16.70 -3.46 7.16
N LEU A 110 16.16 -3.03 6.02
CA LEU A 110 16.15 -3.86 4.83
C LEU A 110 17.58 -4.02 4.32
N GLU A 111 17.99 -5.27 4.10
CA GLU A 111 19.30 -5.56 3.52
C GLU A 111 19.39 -5.00 2.10
N LEU A 112 20.56 -4.47 1.75
CA LEU A 112 20.85 -4.08 0.37
C LEU A 112 20.77 -5.31 -0.53
N PRO A 113 20.15 -5.21 -1.72
CA PRO A 113 20.15 -6.30 -2.67
C PRO A 113 21.55 -6.47 -3.26
N ASP A 114 21.83 -7.65 -3.82
CA ASP A 114 23.10 -7.95 -4.51
C ASP A 114 23.32 -7.12 -5.79
N LYS A 115 22.28 -6.42 -6.24
CA LYS A 115 22.28 -5.54 -7.41
C LYS A 115 22.41 -4.08 -6.99
N PRO A 116 22.91 -3.18 -7.86
CA PRO A 116 22.70 -1.75 -7.71
C PRO A 116 21.24 -1.46 -7.39
N SER A 117 20.98 -0.57 -6.43
CA SER A 117 19.64 -0.31 -5.93
C SER A 117 19.36 1.18 -5.82
N ILE A 118 18.18 1.58 -6.25
CA ILE A 118 17.75 2.97 -6.28
C ILE A 118 16.30 3.13 -5.81
N ALA A 119 16.05 4.22 -5.08
CA ALA A 119 14.71 4.77 -4.88
C ALA A 119 14.63 6.16 -5.51
N VAL A 120 13.51 6.52 -6.11
CA VAL A 120 13.27 7.87 -6.65
C VAL A 120 12.19 8.52 -5.81
N LEU A 121 12.53 9.60 -5.12
CA LEU A 121 11.59 10.35 -4.30
C LEU A 121 10.67 11.21 -5.17
N ALA A 122 9.53 11.61 -4.61
CA ALA A 122 8.68 12.62 -5.24
C ALA A 122 9.49 13.90 -5.45
N PHE A 123 9.38 14.50 -6.64
CA PHE A 123 10.09 15.74 -6.93
C PHE A 123 9.35 16.94 -6.34
N ASP A 124 10.10 17.86 -5.74
CA ASP A 124 9.54 19.08 -5.17
C ASP A 124 8.86 19.93 -6.25
N ASN A 125 7.61 20.33 -6.01
CA ASN A 125 6.95 21.32 -6.85
C ASN A 125 7.45 22.73 -6.48
N MET A 126 8.33 23.29 -7.30
CA MET A 126 8.85 24.65 -7.18
C MET A 126 8.12 25.67 -8.06
N SER A 127 6.92 25.33 -8.53
CA SER A 127 6.03 26.22 -9.28
C SER A 127 5.18 27.06 -8.33
N ASN A 128 4.57 28.14 -8.84
CA ASN A 128 3.70 29.01 -8.04
C ASN A 128 2.29 28.46 -7.81
N ASP A 129 2.00 27.28 -8.34
CA ASP A 129 0.69 26.63 -8.30
C ASP A 129 0.80 25.28 -7.58
N PRO A 130 0.35 25.20 -6.30
CA PRO A 130 0.35 23.95 -5.54
C PRO A 130 -0.52 22.85 -6.17
N GLU A 131 -1.55 23.21 -6.95
CA GLU A 131 -2.45 22.25 -7.61
C GLU A 131 -1.73 21.43 -8.70
N GLN A 132 -0.52 21.82 -9.09
CA GLN A 132 0.31 21.12 -10.08
C GLN A 132 1.28 20.12 -9.46
N SER A 133 1.12 19.75 -8.18
CA SER A 133 1.97 18.75 -7.54
C SER A 133 1.96 17.41 -8.27
N TYR A 134 0.79 16.97 -8.80
CA TYR A 134 0.67 15.75 -9.60
C TYR A 134 1.62 15.72 -10.81
N PHE A 135 1.96 16.88 -11.37
CA PHE A 135 2.87 16.95 -12.51
C PHE A 135 4.30 16.63 -12.10
N SER A 136 4.75 17.15 -10.94
CA SER A 136 6.10 16.91 -10.42
C SER A 136 6.25 15.45 -9.99
N ASP A 137 5.23 14.91 -9.33
CA ASP A 137 5.08 13.50 -9.00
C ASP A 137 5.08 12.63 -10.28
N GLY A 138 4.42 13.11 -11.33
CA GLY A 138 4.34 12.45 -12.62
C GLY A 138 5.71 12.20 -13.25
N VAL A 139 6.55 13.23 -13.29
CA VAL A 139 7.93 13.14 -13.81
C VAL A 139 8.77 12.12 -13.01
N ALA A 140 8.69 12.17 -11.69
CA ALA A 140 9.41 11.23 -10.83
C ALA A 140 8.93 9.78 -11.02
N GLU A 141 7.62 9.56 -11.11
CA GLU A 141 7.02 8.24 -11.36
C GLU A 141 7.36 7.67 -12.75
N ASP A 142 7.49 8.54 -13.75
CA ASP A 142 7.91 8.16 -15.09
C ASP A 142 9.38 7.72 -15.12
N ILE A 143 10.26 8.41 -14.40
CA ILE A 143 11.65 7.98 -14.19
C ILE A 143 11.71 6.62 -13.47
N ILE A 144 10.88 6.39 -12.44
CA ILE A 144 10.76 5.07 -11.79
C ILE A 144 10.38 4.01 -12.82
N THR A 145 9.39 4.30 -13.65
CA THR A 145 8.84 3.38 -14.66
C THR A 145 9.86 3.02 -15.74
N ASP A 146 10.77 3.92 -16.08
CA ASP A 146 11.82 3.60 -17.05
C ASP A 146 13.00 2.86 -16.45
N LEU A 147 13.42 3.27 -15.24
CA LEU A 147 14.47 2.58 -14.50
C LEU A 147 14.05 1.15 -14.11
N SER A 148 12.78 0.92 -13.76
CA SER A 148 12.26 -0.37 -13.30
C SER A 148 12.46 -1.49 -14.33
N LYS A 149 12.43 -1.12 -15.61
CA LYS A 149 12.62 -2.07 -16.71
C LYS A 149 14.07 -2.57 -16.87
N THR A 150 15.02 -2.05 -16.09
CA THR A 150 16.43 -2.44 -16.09
C THR A 150 16.66 -3.68 -15.21
N ALA A 151 17.00 -4.82 -15.81
CA ALA A 151 17.02 -6.10 -15.09
C ALA A 151 18.18 -6.20 -14.08
N SER A 152 19.32 -5.56 -14.35
CA SER A 152 20.45 -5.49 -13.43
C SER A 152 20.30 -4.44 -12.33
N LEU A 153 19.24 -3.64 -12.34
CA LEU A 153 18.93 -2.65 -11.31
C LEU A 153 17.81 -3.15 -10.40
N PHE A 154 17.90 -2.82 -9.12
CA PHE A 154 16.80 -2.96 -8.16
C PHE A 154 16.16 -1.59 -7.94
N VAL A 155 14.89 -1.44 -8.27
CA VAL A 155 14.17 -0.16 -8.20
C VAL A 155 13.01 -0.28 -7.23
N VAL A 156 12.98 0.61 -6.23
CA VAL A 156 11.86 0.68 -5.28
C VAL A 156 10.66 1.35 -5.94
N ALA A 157 9.48 0.77 -5.73
CA ALA A 157 8.24 1.26 -6.28
C ALA A 157 7.84 2.63 -5.71
N ARG A 158 7.14 3.41 -6.55
CA ARG A 158 6.59 4.74 -6.20
C ARG A 158 5.88 4.77 -4.86
N ASN A 159 5.01 3.81 -4.59
CA ASN A 159 4.19 3.78 -3.37
C ASN A 159 5.04 3.83 -2.09
N SER A 160 6.19 3.15 -2.08
CA SER A 160 7.15 3.22 -0.98
C SER A 160 7.99 4.48 -0.98
N SER A 161 8.49 4.92 -2.14
CA SER A 161 9.36 6.10 -2.21
C SER A 161 8.61 7.41 -1.96
N PHE A 162 7.34 7.50 -2.33
CA PHE A 162 6.55 8.74 -2.20
C PHE A 162 5.97 8.90 -0.80
N ALA A 163 6.07 7.90 0.07
CA ALA A 163 5.70 8.06 1.47
C ALA A 163 6.57 9.10 2.19
N TYR A 164 7.77 9.40 1.68
CA TYR A 164 8.66 10.44 2.19
C TYR A 164 8.37 11.84 1.64
N LYS A 165 7.37 11.98 0.76
CA LYS A 165 6.97 13.28 0.21
C LYS A 165 6.60 14.24 1.34
N ASP A 166 7.02 15.50 1.20
CA ASP A 166 6.82 16.57 2.18
C ASP A 166 7.43 16.32 3.56
N GLN A 167 8.20 15.25 3.73
CA GLN A 167 8.91 14.94 4.97
C GLN A 167 10.36 15.42 4.89
N ARG A 168 10.85 15.99 6.00
CA ARG A 168 12.27 16.32 6.15
C ARG A 168 13.04 15.08 6.60
N VAL A 169 13.36 14.18 5.67
CA VAL A 169 14.05 12.92 5.99
C VAL A 169 15.48 12.94 5.47
N ASN A 170 16.41 12.45 6.28
CA ASN A 170 17.79 12.24 5.84
C ASN A 170 17.81 11.11 4.78
N VAL A 171 18.42 11.37 3.63
CA VAL A 171 18.57 10.40 2.53
C VAL A 171 19.21 9.07 2.97
N GLN A 172 20.10 9.10 3.96
CA GLN A 172 20.70 7.89 4.54
C GLN A 172 19.66 7.04 5.26
N GLU A 173 18.70 7.68 5.94
CA GLU A 173 17.60 7.00 6.62
C GLU A 173 16.61 6.41 5.61
N VAL A 174 16.29 7.16 4.55
CA VAL A 174 15.51 6.65 3.41
C VAL A 174 16.18 5.40 2.82
N GLY A 175 17.49 5.47 2.57
CA GLY A 175 18.27 4.34 2.07
C GLY A 175 18.22 3.10 2.97
N ARG A 176 18.34 3.30 4.29
CA ARG A 176 18.25 2.24 5.30
C ARG A 176 16.87 1.61 5.37
N GLN A 177 15.83 2.44 5.33
CA GLN A 177 14.44 2.03 5.45
C GLN A 177 13.92 1.31 4.20
N LEU A 178 14.30 1.78 3.01
CA LEU A 178 13.93 1.16 1.72
C LEU A 178 14.91 0.06 1.27
N GLY A 179 16.06 -0.05 1.93
CA GLY A 179 17.12 -1.00 1.60
C GLY A 179 17.71 -0.72 0.22
N VAL A 180 18.11 0.53 -0.04
CA VAL A 180 18.69 0.97 -1.32
C VAL A 180 20.01 1.71 -1.13
N ARG A 181 20.92 1.54 -2.09
CA ARG A 181 22.24 2.19 -2.10
C ARG A 181 22.19 3.62 -2.60
N TYR A 182 21.26 3.92 -3.51
CA TYR A 182 21.12 5.24 -4.09
C TYR A 182 19.71 5.79 -3.92
N VAL A 183 19.61 7.10 -3.79
CA VAL A 183 18.34 7.83 -3.82
C VAL A 183 18.44 8.94 -4.86
N LEU A 184 17.44 9.03 -5.73
CA LEU A 184 17.24 10.15 -6.62
C LEU A 184 16.24 11.11 -5.99
N GLU A 185 16.63 12.37 -5.83
CA GLU A 185 15.71 13.45 -5.47
C GLU A 185 15.81 14.58 -6.50
N GLY A 186 14.81 15.46 -6.52
CA GLY A 186 14.72 16.46 -7.57
C GLY A 186 13.62 17.47 -7.34
N SER A 187 13.53 18.42 -8.26
CA SER A 187 12.50 19.45 -8.26
C SER A 187 12.05 19.80 -9.67
N VAL A 188 10.78 20.17 -9.79
CA VAL A 188 10.18 20.62 -11.04
C VAL A 188 9.61 22.03 -10.85
N ARG A 189 9.96 22.95 -11.76
CA ARG A 189 9.38 24.28 -11.84
C ARG A 189 8.81 24.50 -13.23
N LYS A 190 7.50 24.69 -13.31
CA LYS A 190 6.78 25.06 -14.53
C LYS A 190 6.43 26.54 -14.49
N ALA A 191 6.81 27.28 -15.53
CA ALA A 191 6.51 28.70 -15.71
C ALA A 191 6.04 28.95 -17.14
N GLY A 192 4.73 29.00 -17.34
CA GLY A 192 4.13 29.03 -18.67
C GLY A 192 4.53 27.78 -19.46
N ASN A 193 5.18 27.99 -20.61
CA ASN A 193 5.65 26.92 -21.48
C ASN A 193 7.10 26.47 -21.19
N ARG A 194 7.74 27.00 -20.14
CA ARG A 194 9.12 26.64 -19.78
C ARG A 194 9.13 25.72 -18.57
N LEU A 195 9.95 24.68 -18.66
CA LEU A 195 10.15 23.72 -17.60
C LEU A 195 11.60 23.72 -17.13
N ARG A 196 11.79 23.74 -15.81
CA ARG A 196 13.07 23.48 -15.17
C ARG A 196 12.97 22.23 -14.31
N ILE A 197 13.82 21.25 -14.60
CA ILE A 197 13.97 20.04 -13.78
C ILE A 197 15.37 20.05 -13.19
N THR A 198 15.47 19.77 -11.89
CA THR A 198 16.74 19.47 -11.22
C THR A 198 16.65 18.06 -10.69
N ALA A 199 17.68 17.26 -10.88
CA ALA A 199 17.73 15.89 -10.38
C ALA A 199 19.13 15.62 -9.83
N GLN A 200 19.21 14.88 -8.72
CA GLN A 200 20.46 14.53 -8.08
C GLN A 200 20.41 13.11 -7.50
N LEU A 201 21.47 12.35 -7.78
CA LEU A 201 21.67 10.99 -7.34
C LEU A 201 22.63 10.98 -6.15
N ILE A 202 22.17 10.45 -5.02
CA ILE A 202 22.86 10.49 -3.74
C ILE A 202 23.20 9.08 -3.30
N ASP A 203 24.43 8.86 -2.84
CA ASP A 203 24.86 7.62 -2.19
C ASP A 203 24.40 7.61 -0.73
N THR A 204 23.53 6.67 -0.37
CA THR A 204 22.90 6.59 0.96
C THR A 204 23.89 6.19 2.06
N ALA A 205 25.03 5.59 1.71
CA ALA A 205 26.04 5.23 2.71
C ALA A 205 26.87 6.43 3.15
N SER A 206 27.26 7.28 2.19
CA SER A 206 28.14 8.44 2.45
C SER A 206 27.37 9.76 2.61
N GLY A 207 26.14 9.84 2.10
CA GLY A 207 25.40 11.09 1.93
C GLY A 207 25.94 11.97 0.80
N GLY A 208 26.89 11.47 0.00
CA GLY A 208 27.54 12.22 -1.07
C GLY A 208 26.74 12.23 -2.37
N HIS A 209 26.83 13.33 -3.11
CA HIS A 209 26.23 13.45 -4.44
C HIS A 209 27.12 12.73 -5.46
N VAL A 210 26.56 11.74 -6.13
CA VAL A 210 27.20 10.97 -7.21
C VAL A 210 27.07 11.70 -8.54
N TRP A 211 25.91 12.31 -8.76
CA TRP A 211 25.54 13.02 -9.97
C TRP A 211 24.48 14.07 -9.64
N ALA A 212 24.52 15.22 -10.31
CA ALA A 212 23.49 16.24 -10.20
C ALA A 212 23.46 17.07 -11.49
N GLU A 213 22.27 17.25 -12.07
CA GLU A 213 22.09 17.99 -13.30
C GLU A 213 20.85 18.88 -13.27
N ARG A 214 20.84 19.86 -14.17
CA ARG A 214 19.72 20.79 -14.34
C ARG A 214 19.36 20.94 -15.82
N TYR A 215 18.07 20.78 -16.09
CA TYR A 215 17.49 20.88 -17.43
C TYR A 215 16.57 22.08 -17.50
N ASP A 216 16.77 22.92 -18.52
CA ASP A 216 15.94 24.08 -18.84
C ASP A 216 15.38 23.92 -20.27
N ARG A 217 14.16 23.42 -20.40
CA ARG A 217 13.53 23.07 -21.70
C ARG A 217 12.15 23.69 -21.88
N ASP A 218 11.61 23.51 -23.08
CA ASP A 218 10.19 23.76 -23.33
C ASP A 218 9.34 22.63 -22.74
N LEU A 219 8.09 22.92 -22.37
CA LEU A 219 7.18 21.92 -21.80
C LEU A 219 6.90 20.79 -22.81
N THR A 220 6.91 21.09 -24.11
CA THR A 220 6.72 20.07 -25.15
C THR A 220 7.88 19.08 -25.25
N ASP A 221 9.04 19.43 -24.70
CA ASP A 221 10.24 18.58 -24.70
C ASP A 221 10.34 17.71 -23.43
N ILE A 222 9.30 17.66 -22.59
CA ILE A 222 9.33 16.96 -21.29
C ILE A 222 9.78 15.50 -21.43
N PHE A 223 9.26 14.78 -22.43
CA PHE A 223 9.60 13.38 -22.66
C PHE A 223 11.08 13.21 -23.00
N ALA A 224 11.66 14.14 -23.78
CA ALA A 224 13.09 14.11 -24.08
C ALA A 224 13.94 14.37 -22.82
N VAL A 225 13.48 15.22 -21.90
CA VAL A 225 14.17 15.45 -20.62
C VAL A 225 14.11 14.22 -19.73
N GLN A 226 12.96 13.56 -19.65
CA GLN A 226 12.81 12.32 -18.91
C GLN A 226 13.77 11.24 -19.45
N ASP A 227 13.83 11.07 -20.78
CA ASP A 227 14.76 10.14 -21.42
C ASP A 227 16.21 10.46 -21.09
N GLU A 228 16.58 11.75 -21.15
CA GLU A 228 17.92 12.26 -20.84
C GLU A 228 18.28 11.97 -19.37
N VAL A 229 17.38 12.28 -18.41
CA VAL A 229 17.59 12.01 -16.98
C VAL A 229 17.78 10.52 -16.72
N THR A 230 16.92 9.66 -17.28
CA THR A 230 17.02 8.20 -17.10
C THR A 230 18.33 7.67 -17.68
N SER A 231 18.71 8.11 -18.88
CA SER A 231 19.96 7.72 -19.55
C SER A 231 21.20 8.13 -18.75
N GLU A 232 21.21 9.33 -18.19
CA GLU A 232 22.30 9.82 -17.34
C GLU A 232 22.41 9.02 -16.03
N ILE A 233 21.28 8.66 -15.40
CA ILE A 233 21.29 7.81 -14.21
C ILE A 233 21.84 6.42 -14.53
N VAL A 234 21.37 5.80 -15.62
CA VAL A 234 21.90 4.50 -16.09
C VAL A 234 23.39 4.60 -16.37
N THR A 235 23.85 5.70 -16.97
CA THR A 235 25.27 5.96 -17.24
C THR A 235 26.08 6.11 -15.95
N ALA A 236 25.58 6.85 -14.97
CA ALA A 236 26.21 7.01 -13.66
C ALA A 236 26.33 5.66 -12.91
N LEU A 237 25.37 4.76 -13.12
CA LEU A 237 25.35 3.41 -12.52
C LEU A 237 26.02 2.34 -13.40
N ALA A 238 26.44 2.68 -14.63
CA ALA A 238 26.91 1.76 -15.65
C ALA A 238 28.09 0.83 -15.29
N PRO A 239 29.03 1.19 -14.38
CA PRO A 239 30.06 0.26 -13.92
C PRO A 239 29.50 -1.03 -13.32
N TRP A 240 28.25 -0.99 -12.87
CA TRP A 240 27.58 -2.07 -12.14
C TRP A 240 26.41 -2.70 -12.91
N LEU A 241 26.13 -2.22 -14.13
CA LEU A 241 25.03 -2.70 -14.97
C LEU A 241 25.52 -3.67 -16.05
N ALA A 242 24.66 -4.63 -16.40
CA ALA A 242 24.90 -5.55 -17.50
C ALA A 242 24.98 -4.80 -18.85
N PRO A 243 25.77 -5.26 -19.84
CA PRO A 243 25.89 -4.58 -21.13
C PRO A 243 24.56 -4.42 -21.89
N GLU A 244 23.66 -5.40 -21.75
CA GLU A 244 22.34 -5.43 -22.40
C GLU A 244 21.41 -4.31 -21.89
N ASP A 245 21.61 -3.88 -20.64
CA ASP A 245 20.84 -2.82 -20.00
C ASP A 245 21.31 -1.40 -20.41
N LYS A 246 22.44 -1.27 -21.12
CA LYS A 246 23.06 0.04 -21.46
C LYS A 246 22.48 0.71 -22.70
N ASN A 247 21.80 -0.05 -23.56
CA ASN A 247 21.29 0.43 -24.86
C ASN A 247 19.76 0.34 -24.94
N ARG A 248 19.06 0.77 -23.89
CA ARG A 248 17.60 0.69 -23.84
C ARG A 248 16.97 1.95 -24.45
N THR A 249 16.01 1.74 -25.35
CA THR A 249 15.16 2.81 -25.88
C THR A 249 14.02 3.07 -24.91
N VAL A 250 13.86 4.31 -24.46
CA VAL A 250 12.67 4.74 -23.70
C VAL A 250 11.48 4.83 -24.67
N SER A 251 10.33 4.30 -24.27
CA SER A 251 9.13 4.32 -25.12
C SER A 251 8.42 5.65 -24.94
N ARG A 252 8.11 6.33 -26.05
CA ARG A 252 7.30 7.55 -26.01
C ARG A 252 5.90 7.23 -25.51
N VAL A 253 5.47 8.00 -24.52
CA VAL A 253 4.23 7.77 -23.77
C VAL A 253 3.01 8.24 -24.58
N THR A 254 3.04 9.47 -25.13
CA THR A 254 2.03 10.06 -26.04
C THR A 254 2.64 11.28 -26.75
N ASP A 255 2.10 11.67 -27.90
CA ASP A 255 2.44 12.94 -28.58
C ASP A 255 1.49 14.11 -28.17
N SER A 256 0.45 13.82 -27.38
CA SER A 256 -0.53 14.81 -26.91
C SER A 256 -0.26 15.24 -25.47
N MET A 257 0.23 16.46 -25.30
CA MET A 257 0.47 17.05 -23.97
C MET A 257 -0.82 17.18 -23.13
N GLU A 258 -1.96 17.39 -23.77
CA GLU A 258 -3.25 17.44 -23.07
C GLU A 258 -3.70 16.05 -22.59
N ALA A 259 -3.52 15.01 -23.43
CA ALA A 259 -3.79 13.64 -23.02
C ALA A 259 -2.87 13.21 -21.86
N TYR A 260 -1.59 13.60 -21.94
CA TYR A 260 -0.62 13.36 -20.87
C TYR A 260 -1.02 14.01 -19.55
N ASP A 261 -1.47 15.27 -19.56
CA ASP A 261 -1.92 15.96 -18.34
C ASP A 261 -3.08 15.22 -17.66
N TYR A 262 -4.10 14.84 -18.44
CA TYR A 262 -5.23 14.05 -17.93
C TYR A 262 -4.80 12.67 -17.43
N PHE A 263 -3.87 12.01 -18.13
CA PHE A 263 -3.31 10.74 -17.69
C PHE A 263 -2.63 10.87 -16.32
N LEU A 264 -1.78 11.88 -16.11
CA LEU A 264 -1.11 12.09 -14.83
C LEU A 264 -2.10 12.32 -13.68
N ARG A 265 -3.15 13.11 -13.90
CA ARG A 265 -4.22 13.30 -12.90
C ARG A 265 -4.95 12.00 -12.61
N GLY A 266 -5.23 11.19 -13.63
CA GLY A 266 -5.85 9.88 -13.48
C GLY A 266 -4.99 8.90 -12.69
N ARG A 267 -3.68 8.89 -12.94
CA ARG A 267 -2.70 8.07 -12.24
C ARG A 267 -2.52 8.47 -10.77
N ASP A 268 -2.52 9.77 -10.48
CA ASP A 268 -2.48 10.27 -9.11
C ASP A 268 -3.68 9.81 -8.28
N GLN A 269 -4.89 9.89 -8.86
CA GLN A 269 -6.10 9.35 -8.24
C GLN A 269 -6.05 7.82 -8.06
N ASP A 270 -5.50 7.08 -9.04
CA ASP A 270 -5.33 5.62 -8.96
C ASP A 270 -4.46 5.18 -7.78
N ALA A 271 -3.53 6.03 -7.32
CA ALA A 271 -2.66 5.75 -6.19
C ALA A 271 -3.39 5.79 -4.83
N LEU A 272 -4.53 6.48 -4.72
CA LEU A 272 -5.27 6.64 -3.46
C LEU A 272 -6.09 5.40 -3.06
N ASP A 273 -6.45 4.54 -4.03
CA ASP A 273 -7.15 3.26 -3.81
C ASP A 273 -8.46 3.37 -2.99
N THR A 274 -9.28 4.39 -3.28
CA THR A 274 -10.63 4.58 -2.70
C THR A 274 -11.72 4.55 -3.77
N PRO A 275 -13.00 4.29 -3.41
CA PRO A 275 -14.11 4.35 -4.36
C PRO A 275 -14.21 5.72 -5.06
N GLU A 276 -14.07 6.81 -4.31
CA GLU A 276 -14.18 8.17 -4.83
C GLU A 276 -13.03 8.49 -5.81
N ALA A 277 -11.81 8.11 -5.44
CA ALA A 277 -10.64 8.32 -6.29
C ALA A 277 -10.69 7.41 -7.53
N ASN A 278 -11.25 6.21 -7.43
CA ASN A 278 -11.47 5.34 -8.58
C ASN A 278 -12.40 6.01 -9.61
N VAL A 279 -13.50 6.64 -9.18
CA VAL A 279 -14.41 7.39 -10.06
C VAL A 279 -13.74 8.63 -10.64
N ALA A 280 -13.06 9.43 -9.82
CA ALA A 280 -12.36 10.63 -10.26
C ALA A 280 -11.25 10.30 -11.28
N GLY A 281 -10.44 9.28 -10.98
CA GLY A 281 -9.37 8.79 -11.85
C GLY A 281 -9.90 8.25 -13.17
N ARG A 282 -11.02 7.52 -13.16
CA ARG A 282 -11.68 7.04 -14.39
C ARG A 282 -12.02 8.19 -15.32
N SER A 283 -12.64 9.25 -14.80
CA SER A 283 -13.03 10.40 -15.62
C SER A 283 -11.83 11.10 -16.27
N MET A 284 -10.68 11.16 -15.58
CA MET A 284 -9.46 11.74 -16.14
C MET A 284 -8.84 10.82 -17.21
N LEU A 285 -8.80 9.50 -16.95
CA LEU A 285 -8.25 8.52 -17.89
C LEU A 285 -9.11 8.39 -19.16
N GLU A 286 -10.44 8.49 -19.04
CA GLU A 286 -11.36 8.52 -20.19
C GLU A 286 -11.06 9.72 -21.10
N LYS A 287 -10.82 10.91 -20.53
CA LYS A 287 -10.44 12.10 -21.31
C LYS A 287 -9.07 11.95 -21.96
N ALA A 288 -8.11 11.33 -21.28
CA ALA A 288 -6.80 11.04 -21.88
C ALA A 288 -6.94 10.15 -23.12
N VAL A 289 -7.78 9.10 -23.04
CA VAL A 289 -8.07 8.18 -24.16
C VAL A 289 -8.92 8.84 -25.25
N GLU A 290 -9.79 9.78 -24.91
CA GLU A 290 -10.54 10.56 -25.91
C GLU A 290 -9.62 11.45 -26.76
N LEU A 291 -8.65 12.09 -26.10
CA LEU A 291 -7.67 12.98 -26.73
C LEU A 291 -6.59 12.23 -27.51
N ASP A 292 -6.20 11.04 -27.03
CA ASP A 292 -5.27 10.15 -27.70
C ASP A 292 -5.73 8.68 -27.57
N PRO A 293 -6.50 8.17 -28.55
CA PRO A 293 -7.03 6.80 -28.54
C PRO A 293 -5.97 5.70 -28.60
N ASP A 294 -4.76 6.03 -29.04
CA ASP A 294 -3.63 5.10 -29.21
C ASP A 294 -2.69 5.13 -27.98
N PHE A 295 -3.04 5.90 -26.94
CA PHE A 295 -2.29 6.02 -25.70
C PHE A 295 -2.38 4.74 -24.84
N SER A 296 -1.55 3.75 -25.16
CA SER A 296 -1.53 2.42 -24.52
C SER A 296 -1.44 2.48 -22.99
N MET A 297 -0.64 3.38 -22.42
CA MET A 297 -0.52 3.52 -20.97
C MET A 297 -1.83 4.02 -20.33
N ALA A 298 -2.50 5.02 -20.92
CA ALA A 298 -3.80 5.49 -20.42
C ALA A 298 -4.87 4.39 -20.49
N LEU A 299 -4.90 3.62 -21.58
CA LEU A 299 -5.79 2.45 -21.71
C LEU A 299 -5.50 1.39 -20.63
N SER A 300 -4.23 1.15 -20.31
CA SER A 300 -3.82 0.18 -19.28
C SER A 300 -4.28 0.59 -17.88
N TYR A 301 -4.14 1.88 -17.55
CA TYR A 301 -4.63 2.41 -16.28
C TYR A 301 -6.16 2.45 -16.22
N LEU A 302 -6.84 2.76 -17.33
CA LEU A 302 -8.30 2.71 -17.39
C LEU A 302 -8.82 1.27 -17.23
N ALA A 303 -8.16 0.29 -17.87
CA ALA A 303 -8.45 -1.13 -17.70
C ALA A 303 -8.31 -1.54 -16.23
N ARG A 304 -7.17 -1.20 -15.61
CA ARG A 304 -6.93 -1.44 -14.18
C ARG A 304 -8.00 -0.79 -13.31
N ASN A 305 -8.38 0.46 -13.57
CA ASN A 305 -9.40 1.18 -12.81
C ASN A 305 -10.73 0.41 -12.77
N HIS A 306 -11.18 -0.10 -13.92
CA HIS A 306 -12.36 -0.94 -14.03
C HIS A 306 -12.22 -2.28 -13.28
N LEU A 307 -11.04 -2.89 -13.31
CA LEU A 307 -10.77 -4.16 -12.60
C LEU A 307 -10.75 -3.96 -11.08
N VAL A 308 -10.14 -2.88 -10.58
CA VAL A 308 -10.16 -2.54 -9.16
C VAL A 308 -11.60 -2.31 -8.69
N ALA A 309 -12.41 -1.62 -9.49
CA ALA A 309 -13.82 -1.40 -9.18
C ALA A 309 -14.62 -2.72 -9.14
N TYR A 310 -14.33 -3.67 -10.03
CA TYR A 310 -14.91 -5.01 -10.01
C TYR A 310 -14.53 -5.78 -8.72
N ILE A 311 -13.24 -5.84 -8.41
CA ILE A 311 -12.70 -6.62 -7.29
C ILE A 311 -13.26 -6.13 -5.95
N ASN A 312 -13.36 -4.81 -5.79
CA ASN A 312 -13.83 -4.19 -4.55
C ASN A 312 -15.33 -3.89 -4.53
N ARG A 313 -16.06 -4.23 -5.60
CA ARG A 313 -17.50 -3.95 -5.77
C ARG A 313 -17.87 -2.46 -5.61
N TRP A 314 -17.09 -1.59 -6.24
CA TRP A 314 -17.34 -0.13 -6.25
C TRP A 314 -18.25 0.32 -7.40
N VAL A 315 -18.91 -0.62 -8.07
CA VAL A 315 -19.78 -0.39 -9.24
C VAL A 315 -21.05 -1.23 -9.13
N ASP A 316 -22.13 -0.72 -9.72
CA ASP A 316 -23.44 -1.38 -9.71
C ASP A 316 -23.47 -2.65 -10.58
N ASP A 317 -22.75 -2.64 -11.72
CA ASP A 317 -22.57 -3.81 -12.59
C ASP A 317 -21.09 -4.25 -12.63
N PRO A 318 -20.67 -5.13 -11.70
CA PRO A 318 -19.31 -5.66 -11.69
C PRO A 318 -18.95 -6.39 -12.98
N ASN A 319 -19.87 -7.18 -13.56
CA ASN A 319 -19.55 -7.99 -14.74
C ASN A 319 -19.29 -7.11 -15.97
N GLN A 320 -20.02 -6.01 -16.11
CA GLN A 320 -19.72 -5.02 -17.14
C GLN A 320 -18.35 -4.38 -16.93
N SER A 321 -17.99 -4.03 -15.68
CA SER A 321 -16.68 -3.46 -15.38
C SER A 321 -15.53 -4.44 -15.69
N LEU A 322 -15.68 -5.73 -15.36
CA LEU A 322 -14.70 -6.76 -15.73
C LEU A 322 -14.52 -6.87 -17.25
N LYS A 323 -15.64 -6.87 -18.00
CA LYS A 323 -15.63 -6.93 -19.46
C LYS A 323 -14.90 -5.72 -20.08
N ILE A 324 -15.22 -4.51 -19.63
CA ILE A 324 -14.55 -3.28 -20.11
C ILE A 324 -13.06 -3.34 -19.79
N GLY A 325 -12.69 -3.77 -18.57
CA GLY A 325 -11.29 -3.94 -18.18
C GLY A 325 -10.52 -4.88 -19.10
N LEU A 326 -11.11 -6.02 -19.48
CA LEU A 326 -10.51 -6.97 -20.41
C LEU A 326 -10.32 -6.36 -21.81
N GLU A 327 -11.36 -5.72 -22.38
CA GLU A 327 -11.31 -5.13 -23.71
C GLU A 327 -10.26 -4.01 -23.81
N LEU A 328 -10.16 -3.18 -22.78
CA LEU A 328 -9.16 -2.10 -22.71
C LEU A 328 -7.73 -2.65 -22.57
N ALA A 329 -7.53 -3.67 -21.74
CA ALA A 329 -6.22 -4.31 -21.59
C ALA A 329 -5.75 -4.96 -22.90
N GLU A 330 -6.65 -5.63 -23.61
CA GLU A 330 -6.35 -6.22 -24.92
C GLU A 330 -5.97 -5.15 -25.96
N ARG A 331 -6.72 -4.04 -26.01
CA ARG A 331 -6.38 -2.91 -26.89
C ARG A 331 -5.02 -2.30 -26.54
N ALA A 332 -4.71 -2.13 -25.26
CA ALA A 332 -3.44 -1.58 -24.83
C ALA A 332 -2.25 -2.46 -25.27
N ILE A 333 -2.37 -3.79 -25.20
CA ILE A 333 -1.34 -4.74 -25.67
C ILE A 333 -1.18 -4.68 -27.20
N VAL A 334 -2.27 -4.51 -27.96
CA VAL A 334 -2.19 -4.36 -29.42
C VAL A 334 -1.42 -3.11 -29.82
N LEU A 335 -1.61 -2.01 -29.09
CA LEU A 335 -0.93 -0.73 -29.34
C LEU A 335 0.53 -0.77 -28.90
N ASP A 336 0.83 -1.38 -27.75
CA ASP A 336 2.18 -1.58 -27.24
C ASP A 336 2.32 -2.93 -26.55
N LYS A 337 2.94 -3.88 -27.26
CA LYS A 337 3.22 -5.24 -26.78
C LYS A 337 4.29 -5.31 -25.68
N ASP A 338 5.01 -4.23 -25.46
CA ASP A 338 6.09 -4.12 -24.47
C ASP A 338 5.64 -3.19 -23.31
N ASN A 339 4.32 -3.00 -23.14
CA ASN A 339 3.71 -2.32 -22.01
C ASN A 339 3.40 -3.29 -20.85
N ALA A 340 4.22 -3.28 -19.80
CA ALA A 340 4.04 -4.14 -18.63
C ALA A 340 2.72 -3.90 -17.88
N HIS A 341 2.20 -2.67 -17.86
CA HIS A 341 0.93 -2.34 -17.20
C HIS A 341 -0.27 -2.94 -17.96
N ALA A 342 -0.21 -2.98 -19.29
CA ALA A 342 -1.21 -3.63 -20.13
C ALA A 342 -1.29 -5.14 -19.84
N HIS A 343 -0.13 -5.79 -19.80
CA HIS A 343 -0.01 -7.22 -19.46
C HIS A 343 -0.46 -7.52 -18.02
N TYR A 344 -0.17 -6.64 -17.05
CA TYR A 344 -0.71 -6.75 -15.69
C TYR A 344 -2.24 -6.66 -15.67
N ALA A 345 -2.83 -5.68 -16.36
CA ALA A 345 -4.27 -5.51 -16.41
C ALA A 345 -4.94 -6.74 -17.06
N GLN A 346 -4.33 -7.27 -18.11
CA GLN A 346 -4.80 -8.48 -18.78
C GLN A 346 -4.69 -9.72 -17.88
N ALA A 347 -3.60 -9.85 -17.10
CA ALA A 347 -3.44 -10.93 -16.13
C ALA A 347 -4.53 -10.89 -15.06
N ALA A 348 -4.83 -9.69 -14.53
CA ALA A 348 -5.91 -9.50 -13.56
C ALA A 348 -7.28 -9.82 -14.15
N ALA A 349 -7.60 -9.28 -15.33
CA ALA A 349 -8.87 -9.57 -16.01
C ALA A 349 -9.03 -11.07 -16.30
N ALA A 350 -7.98 -11.72 -16.81
CA ALA A 350 -7.99 -13.16 -17.11
C ALA A 350 -8.16 -14.00 -15.84
N LEU A 351 -7.49 -13.65 -14.74
CA LEU A 351 -7.63 -14.35 -13.46
C LEU A 351 -9.08 -14.31 -12.97
N TRP A 352 -9.68 -13.13 -12.93
CA TRP A 352 -11.07 -12.95 -12.49
C TRP A 352 -12.10 -13.47 -13.52
N SER A 353 -11.66 -13.79 -14.74
CA SER A 353 -12.44 -14.53 -15.74
C SER A 353 -12.20 -16.05 -15.69
N ASN A 354 -11.51 -16.57 -14.66
CA ASN A 354 -11.12 -17.98 -14.52
C ASN A 354 -10.27 -18.53 -15.69
N GLN A 355 -9.48 -17.67 -16.34
CA GLN A 355 -8.54 -18.03 -17.41
C GLN A 355 -7.11 -18.10 -16.85
N HIS A 356 -6.84 -19.02 -15.91
CA HIS A 356 -5.59 -19.07 -15.14
C HIS A 356 -4.33 -19.19 -15.99
N ASP A 357 -4.35 -20.01 -17.04
CA ASP A 357 -3.16 -20.23 -17.87
C ASP A 357 -2.83 -18.97 -18.67
N LYS A 358 -3.85 -18.25 -19.16
CA LYS A 358 -3.68 -16.93 -19.79
C LYS A 358 -3.17 -15.93 -18.75
N ALA A 359 -3.78 -15.86 -17.57
CA ALA A 359 -3.37 -14.95 -16.51
C ALA A 359 -1.89 -15.15 -16.11
N LEU A 360 -1.43 -16.40 -16.00
CA LEU A 360 -0.03 -16.72 -15.70
C LEU A 360 0.91 -16.27 -16.83
N ALA A 361 0.54 -16.50 -18.09
CA ALA A 361 1.35 -16.09 -19.23
C ALA A 361 1.52 -14.56 -19.26
N GLU A 362 0.43 -13.82 -19.05
CA GLU A 362 0.42 -12.36 -19.06
C GLU A 362 1.16 -11.77 -17.85
N ALA A 363 0.99 -12.33 -16.66
CA ALA A 363 1.73 -11.89 -15.47
C ALA A 363 3.24 -12.10 -15.63
N ARG A 364 3.66 -13.24 -16.18
CA ARG A 364 5.08 -13.51 -16.48
C ARG A 364 5.62 -12.59 -17.56
N LYS A 365 4.80 -12.24 -18.58
CA LYS A 365 5.17 -11.29 -19.63
C LYS A 365 5.37 -9.88 -19.06
N ALA A 366 4.49 -9.43 -18.16
CA ALA A 366 4.64 -8.15 -17.46
C ALA A 366 5.99 -8.04 -16.73
N ILE A 367 6.36 -9.07 -15.97
CA ILE A 367 7.63 -9.11 -15.23
C ILE A 367 8.85 -9.25 -16.17
N ALA A 368 8.69 -9.95 -17.30
CA ALA A 368 9.77 -10.04 -18.29
C ALA A 368 10.07 -8.70 -18.96
N ILE A 369 9.05 -7.85 -19.14
CA ILE A 369 9.18 -6.50 -19.67
C ILE A 369 9.75 -5.54 -18.61
N ASP A 370 9.19 -5.61 -17.40
CA ASP A 370 9.57 -4.79 -16.25
C ASP A 370 9.84 -5.68 -15.01
N PRO A 371 11.11 -6.07 -14.78
CA PRO A 371 11.48 -6.94 -13.67
C PRO A 371 11.28 -6.34 -12.28
N ASN A 372 11.23 -5.01 -12.17
CA ASN A 372 11.01 -4.30 -10.91
C ASN A 372 9.55 -3.86 -10.72
N PHE A 373 8.63 -4.29 -11.60
CA PHE A 373 7.22 -3.96 -11.45
C PHE A 373 6.58 -4.71 -10.28
N SER A 374 6.52 -4.07 -9.11
CA SER A 374 5.99 -4.69 -7.87
C SER A 374 4.59 -5.27 -8.06
N ARG A 375 3.68 -4.51 -8.70
CA ARG A 375 2.31 -4.98 -9.01
C ARG A 375 2.29 -6.17 -9.98
N GLY A 376 3.26 -6.29 -10.87
CA GLY A 376 3.47 -7.45 -11.74
C GLY A 376 3.77 -8.72 -10.93
N HIS A 377 4.66 -8.61 -9.93
CA HIS A 377 4.94 -9.69 -8.98
C HIS A 377 3.74 -10.03 -8.08
N GLU A 378 3.00 -9.01 -7.61
CA GLU A 378 1.76 -9.21 -6.84
C GLU A 378 0.71 -10.01 -7.64
N ILE A 379 0.43 -9.63 -8.90
CA ILE A 379 -0.55 -10.35 -9.71
C ILE A 379 -0.07 -11.76 -10.05
N LEU A 380 1.22 -11.96 -10.34
CA LEU A 380 1.78 -13.29 -10.53
C LEU A 380 1.55 -14.15 -9.28
N GLY A 381 1.84 -13.61 -8.10
CA GLY A 381 1.60 -14.26 -6.82
C GLY A 381 0.14 -14.67 -6.62
N ALA A 382 -0.79 -13.73 -6.83
CA ALA A 382 -2.22 -14.00 -6.76
C ALA A 382 -2.65 -15.08 -7.78
N THR A 383 -2.19 -15.00 -9.03
CA THR A 383 -2.54 -15.98 -10.06
C THR A 383 -1.99 -17.37 -9.73
N LEU A 384 -0.73 -17.47 -9.27
CA LEU A 384 -0.12 -18.74 -8.84
C LEU A 384 -0.88 -19.38 -7.68
N LEU A 385 -1.27 -18.56 -6.68
CA LEU A 385 -2.09 -19.00 -5.56
C LEU A 385 -3.39 -19.64 -6.05
N TYR A 386 -4.15 -18.91 -6.87
CA TYR A 386 -5.44 -19.37 -7.38
C TYR A 386 -5.32 -20.49 -8.43
N ALA A 387 -4.14 -20.68 -9.03
CA ALA A 387 -3.83 -21.79 -9.90
C ALA A 387 -3.36 -23.06 -9.15
N GLY A 388 -3.35 -23.05 -7.81
CA GLY A 388 -2.94 -24.19 -6.99
C GLY A 388 -1.42 -24.34 -6.82
N GLN A 389 -0.66 -23.25 -6.99
CA GLN A 389 0.80 -23.21 -6.89
C GLN A 389 1.26 -22.29 -5.73
N PRO A 390 0.85 -22.54 -4.48
CA PRO A 390 1.04 -21.60 -3.37
C PRO A 390 2.51 -21.37 -3.00
N ARG A 391 3.40 -22.36 -3.21
CA ARG A 391 4.84 -22.19 -2.93
C ARG A 391 5.50 -21.18 -3.86
N GLU A 392 5.21 -21.26 -5.16
CA GLU A 392 5.68 -20.29 -6.13
C GLU A 392 5.03 -18.92 -5.89
N ALA A 393 3.77 -18.90 -5.46
CA ALA A 393 3.07 -17.67 -5.11
C ALA A 393 3.78 -16.89 -4.00
N VAL A 394 4.22 -17.56 -2.92
CA VAL A 394 4.95 -16.90 -1.83
C VAL A 394 6.20 -16.20 -2.34
N ALA A 395 6.99 -16.84 -3.20
CA ALA A 395 8.21 -16.24 -3.76
C ALA A 395 7.90 -14.98 -4.58
N ALA A 396 6.90 -15.02 -5.46
CA ALA A 396 6.47 -13.86 -6.24
C ALA A 396 5.94 -12.72 -5.33
N ILE A 397 5.12 -13.05 -4.34
CA ILE A 397 4.55 -12.05 -3.40
C ILE A 397 5.67 -11.38 -2.59
N GLN A 398 6.62 -12.15 -2.07
CA GLN A 398 7.76 -11.60 -1.31
C GLN A 398 8.64 -10.71 -2.19
N GLN A 399 8.84 -11.06 -3.45
CA GLN A 399 9.56 -10.21 -4.39
C GLN A 399 8.83 -8.88 -4.61
N GLY A 400 7.51 -8.91 -4.79
CA GLY A 400 6.67 -7.70 -4.87
C GLY A 400 6.78 -6.83 -3.62
N MET A 401 6.69 -7.44 -2.43
CA MET A 401 6.86 -6.75 -1.14
C MET A 401 8.26 -6.17 -0.95
N ARG A 402 9.30 -6.80 -1.50
CA ARG A 402 10.67 -6.28 -1.43
C ARG A 402 10.84 -5.04 -2.31
N LEU A 403 10.23 -5.04 -3.49
CA LEU A 403 10.19 -3.91 -4.44
C LEU A 403 9.31 -2.77 -3.93
N ASP A 404 8.26 -3.06 -3.17
CA ASP A 404 7.38 -2.08 -2.54
C ASP A 404 7.24 -2.35 -1.03
N PRO A 405 8.19 -1.95 -0.16
CA PRO A 405 8.10 -2.17 1.29
C PRO A 405 6.83 -1.65 1.98
N LEU A 406 6.17 -0.63 1.41
CA LEU A 406 4.88 -0.09 1.83
C LEU A 406 3.69 -0.64 1.02
N PHE A 407 3.83 -1.84 0.47
CA PHE A 407 2.82 -2.58 -0.28
C PHE A 407 1.41 -2.48 0.32
N ARG A 408 0.41 -2.59 -0.56
CA ARG A 408 -1.01 -2.56 -0.18
C ARG A 408 -1.37 -3.67 0.81
N ASP A 409 -2.26 -3.37 1.75
CA ASP A 409 -2.65 -4.30 2.80
C ASP A 409 -3.19 -5.65 2.33
N VAL A 410 -3.82 -5.68 1.15
CA VAL A 410 -4.34 -6.91 0.55
C VAL A 410 -3.24 -7.95 0.29
N VAL A 411 -2.00 -7.52 0.05
CA VAL A 411 -0.86 -8.42 -0.22
C VAL A 411 -0.60 -9.37 0.95
N LEU A 412 -0.78 -8.91 2.20
CA LEU A 412 -0.67 -9.79 3.37
C LEU A 412 -1.77 -10.86 3.42
N HIS A 413 -2.97 -10.57 2.91
CA HIS A 413 -4.04 -11.57 2.84
C HIS A 413 -3.68 -12.68 1.85
N ILE A 414 -3.22 -12.29 0.66
CA ILE A 414 -2.81 -13.22 -0.39
C ILE A 414 -1.63 -14.08 0.08
N LEU A 415 -0.64 -13.46 0.75
CA LEU A 415 0.49 -14.18 1.33
C LEU A 415 0.05 -15.19 2.40
N ALA A 416 -0.83 -14.77 3.32
CA ALA A 416 -1.34 -15.66 4.36
C ALA A 416 -2.15 -16.83 3.79
N GLN A 417 -2.92 -16.58 2.72
CA GLN A 417 -3.67 -17.61 2.02
C GLN A 417 -2.75 -18.61 1.32
N ALA A 418 -1.63 -18.15 0.74
CA ALA A 418 -0.61 -19.04 0.21
C ALA A 418 0.01 -19.94 1.30
N TYR A 419 0.38 -19.37 2.46
CA TYR A 419 0.83 -20.17 3.61
C TYR A 419 -0.23 -21.17 4.08
N PHE A 420 -1.50 -20.74 4.15
CA PHE A 420 -2.62 -21.60 4.53
C PHE A 420 -2.73 -22.83 3.62
N HIS A 421 -2.69 -22.66 2.29
CA HIS A 421 -2.78 -23.78 1.34
C HIS A 421 -1.52 -24.66 1.30
N MET A 422 -0.40 -24.23 1.91
CA MET A 422 0.76 -25.09 2.15
C MET A 422 0.68 -25.86 3.47
N GLY A 423 -0.35 -25.62 4.29
CA GLY A 423 -0.46 -26.15 5.65
C GLY A 423 0.43 -25.43 6.67
N GLU A 424 1.03 -24.30 6.29
CA GLU A 424 1.86 -23.44 7.15
C GLU A 424 0.97 -22.47 7.96
N TYR A 425 0.11 -23.05 8.81
CA TYR A 425 -0.96 -22.30 9.48
C TYR A 425 -0.44 -21.25 10.47
N GLU A 426 0.67 -21.52 11.15
CA GLU A 426 1.31 -20.57 12.06
C GLU A 426 1.80 -19.32 11.33
N GLN A 427 2.46 -19.47 10.16
CA GLN A 427 2.86 -18.36 9.30
C GLN A 427 1.65 -17.59 8.78
N ALA A 428 0.59 -18.30 8.37
CA ALA A 428 -0.67 -17.67 7.95
C ALA A 428 -1.27 -16.81 9.08
N ILE A 429 -1.35 -17.35 10.31
CA ILE A 429 -1.85 -16.64 11.49
C ILE A 429 -1.02 -15.38 11.79
N ALA A 430 0.31 -15.49 11.78
CA ALA A 430 1.19 -14.36 12.05
C ALA A 430 1.00 -13.24 11.01
N THR A 431 0.89 -13.63 9.73
CA THR A 431 0.69 -12.71 8.61
C THR A 431 -0.68 -12.03 8.67
N LEU A 432 -1.75 -12.77 9.00
CA LEU A 432 -3.10 -12.23 9.17
C LEU A 432 -3.21 -11.28 10.35
N LYS A 433 -2.54 -11.57 11.47
CA LYS A 433 -2.48 -10.66 12.61
C LYS A 433 -1.83 -9.33 12.24
N ARG A 434 -0.72 -9.34 11.48
CA ARG A 434 -0.10 -8.11 10.96
C ARG A 434 -1.08 -7.31 10.10
N ARG A 435 -1.84 -7.98 9.22
CA ARG A 435 -2.85 -7.31 8.40
C ARG A 435 -3.99 -6.74 9.23
N LEU A 436 -4.52 -7.48 10.20
CA LEU A 436 -5.66 -7.07 11.03
C LEU A 436 -5.32 -5.93 12.01
N ILE A 437 -4.04 -5.68 12.28
CA ILE A 437 -3.60 -4.44 12.96
C ILE A 437 -3.86 -3.21 12.07
N ARG A 438 -3.66 -3.34 10.76
CA ARG A 438 -3.81 -2.25 9.77
C ARG A 438 -5.23 -2.14 9.20
N LYS A 439 -5.93 -3.28 9.09
CA LYS A 439 -7.29 -3.43 8.54
C LYS A 439 -8.18 -4.29 9.45
N PRO A 440 -8.52 -3.81 10.67
CA PRO A 440 -9.32 -4.57 11.64
C PRO A 440 -10.74 -4.93 11.15
N GLU A 441 -11.25 -4.20 10.17
CA GLU A 441 -12.57 -4.36 9.55
C GLU A 441 -12.60 -5.44 8.45
N SER A 442 -11.50 -6.15 8.19
CA SER A 442 -11.50 -7.15 7.12
C SER A 442 -12.11 -8.49 7.54
N ASP A 443 -13.38 -8.68 7.16
CA ASP A 443 -14.13 -9.93 7.29
C ASP A 443 -13.38 -11.16 6.74
N SER A 444 -12.91 -11.11 5.49
CA SER A 444 -12.18 -12.18 4.80
C SER A 444 -10.92 -12.63 5.53
N SER A 445 -10.16 -11.69 6.09
CA SER A 445 -8.96 -12.05 6.87
C SER A 445 -9.31 -12.67 8.22
N ARG A 446 -10.40 -12.25 8.86
CA ARG A 446 -10.88 -12.91 10.08
C ARG A 446 -11.38 -14.32 9.79
N VAL A 447 -12.07 -14.54 8.68
CA VAL A 447 -12.50 -15.87 8.25
C VAL A 447 -11.30 -16.78 7.97
N LEU A 448 -10.31 -16.31 7.23
CA LEU A 448 -9.09 -17.09 6.99
C LEU A 448 -8.31 -17.36 8.29
N LEU A 449 -8.26 -16.40 9.21
CA LEU A 449 -7.62 -16.55 10.51
C LEU A 449 -8.36 -17.58 11.38
N ALA A 450 -9.69 -17.54 11.39
CA ALA A 450 -10.53 -18.52 12.05
C ALA A 450 -10.30 -19.92 11.48
N ALA A 451 -10.24 -20.05 10.15
CA ALA A 451 -9.95 -21.32 9.49
C ALA A 451 -8.57 -21.85 9.89
N ALA A 452 -7.54 -21.00 9.91
CA ALA A 452 -6.18 -21.37 10.31
C ALA A 452 -6.11 -21.87 11.77
N TYR A 453 -6.77 -21.17 12.70
CA TYR A 453 -6.90 -21.66 14.08
C TYR A 453 -7.62 -23.00 14.17
N GLY A 454 -8.67 -23.20 13.37
CA GLY A 454 -9.40 -24.46 13.36
C GLY A 454 -8.59 -25.63 12.81
N GLN A 455 -7.71 -25.39 11.84
CA GLN A 455 -6.75 -26.39 11.37
C GLN A 455 -5.73 -26.80 12.43
N LEU A 456 -5.36 -25.87 13.33
CA LEU A 456 -4.49 -26.13 14.49
C LEU A 456 -5.24 -26.68 15.73
N GLY A 457 -6.56 -26.85 15.67
CA GLY A 457 -7.36 -27.28 16.82
C GLY A 457 -7.55 -26.21 17.90
N GLU A 458 -7.24 -24.95 17.60
CA GLU A 458 -7.40 -23.78 18.46
C GLU A 458 -8.85 -23.27 18.44
N THR A 459 -9.75 -24.15 18.86
CA THR A 459 -11.21 -24.05 18.69
C THR A 459 -11.81 -22.72 19.19
N GLU A 460 -11.42 -22.26 20.38
CA GLU A 460 -11.97 -21.02 20.94
C GLU A 460 -11.54 -19.77 20.16
N LYS A 461 -10.28 -19.72 19.72
CA LYS A 461 -9.77 -18.62 18.90
C LYS A 461 -10.44 -18.60 17.53
N SER A 462 -10.66 -19.78 16.95
CA SER A 462 -11.37 -19.93 15.68
C SER A 462 -12.81 -19.41 15.76
N ARG A 463 -13.59 -19.84 16.75
CA ARG A 463 -14.95 -19.34 16.98
C ARG A 463 -15.00 -17.83 17.22
N SER A 464 -14.06 -17.30 18.00
CA SER A 464 -14.00 -15.87 18.29
C SER A 464 -13.77 -15.04 17.02
N GLU A 465 -12.82 -15.44 16.16
CA GLU A 465 -12.56 -14.71 14.91
C GLU A 465 -13.69 -14.87 13.89
N TRP A 466 -14.32 -16.04 13.83
CA TRP A 466 -15.51 -16.24 13.00
C TRP A 466 -16.69 -15.36 13.45
N ALA A 467 -16.96 -15.27 14.76
CA ALA A 467 -18.00 -14.40 15.30
C ALA A 467 -17.72 -12.92 14.96
N ARG A 468 -16.47 -12.47 15.11
CA ARG A 468 -16.06 -11.10 14.72
C ARG A 468 -16.22 -10.83 13.22
N ALA A 469 -15.96 -11.83 12.37
CA ALA A 469 -16.21 -11.70 10.93
C ALA A 469 -17.71 -11.44 10.65
N LEU A 470 -18.60 -12.15 11.35
CA LEU A 470 -20.06 -11.99 11.23
C LEU A 470 -20.58 -10.69 11.88
N GLU A 471 -19.90 -10.17 12.91
CA GLU A 471 -20.22 -8.84 13.46
C GLU A 471 -19.93 -7.73 12.44
N ILE A 472 -18.83 -7.88 11.68
CA ILE A 472 -18.44 -6.94 10.61
C ILE A 472 -19.35 -7.10 9.40
N ASN A 473 -19.61 -8.34 8.99
CA ASN A 473 -20.42 -8.67 7.82
C ASN A 473 -21.44 -9.75 8.18
N PRO A 474 -22.64 -9.36 8.65
CA PRO A 474 -23.70 -10.31 9.02
C PRO A 474 -24.15 -11.20 7.86
N ASP A 475 -23.98 -10.75 6.61
CA ASP A 475 -24.37 -11.45 5.39
C ASP A 475 -23.22 -12.25 4.76
N TYR A 476 -22.13 -12.51 5.52
CA TYR A 476 -20.99 -13.25 5.00
C TYR A 476 -21.39 -14.68 4.61
N SER A 477 -21.29 -14.99 3.32
CA SER A 477 -21.61 -16.31 2.77
C SER A 477 -20.37 -17.03 2.24
N LEU A 478 -20.05 -18.18 2.83
CA LEU A 478 -18.96 -19.06 2.38
C LEU A 478 -19.23 -19.63 0.99
N GLU A 479 -20.48 -20.00 0.70
CA GLU A 479 -20.88 -20.49 -0.61
C GLU A 479 -20.66 -19.42 -1.68
N HIS A 480 -21.14 -18.20 -1.43
CA HIS A 480 -20.95 -17.09 -2.34
C HIS A 480 -19.46 -16.81 -2.56
N ARG A 481 -18.64 -16.83 -1.49
CA ARG A 481 -17.19 -16.67 -1.56
C ARG A 481 -16.53 -17.75 -2.42
N GLY A 482 -16.90 -19.02 -2.22
CA GLY A 482 -16.38 -20.13 -3.01
C GLY A 482 -16.72 -20.04 -4.49
N ARG A 483 -17.86 -19.42 -4.84
CA ARG A 483 -18.28 -19.19 -6.23
C ARG A 483 -17.55 -18.01 -6.91
N VAL A 484 -17.29 -16.93 -6.17
CA VAL A 484 -16.74 -15.70 -6.77
C VAL A 484 -15.22 -15.61 -6.74
N LEU A 485 -14.54 -16.37 -5.86
CA LEU A 485 -13.09 -16.43 -5.84
C LEU A 485 -12.60 -17.33 -6.98
N PRO A 486 -11.54 -16.92 -7.72
CA PRO A 486 -11.17 -17.57 -8.96
C PRO A 486 -10.28 -18.79 -8.72
N TYR A 487 -10.67 -19.75 -7.89
CA TYR A 487 -9.88 -20.97 -7.70
C TYR A 487 -9.94 -21.87 -8.92
N LYS A 488 -8.78 -22.30 -9.43
CA LYS A 488 -8.68 -23.32 -10.49
C LYS A 488 -9.21 -24.67 -10.00
N ASN A 489 -8.91 -25.02 -8.76
CA ASN A 489 -9.42 -26.22 -8.09
C ASN A 489 -10.39 -25.81 -6.97
N PRO A 490 -11.69 -26.11 -7.08
CA PRO A 490 -12.67 -25.78 -6.02
C PRO A 490 -12.34 -26.38 -4.65
N GLU A 491 -11.61 -27.50 -4.61
CA GLU A 491 -11.14 -28.15 -3.38
C GLU A 491 -10.22 -27.26 -2.54
N ASP A 492 -9.48 -26.35 -3.15
CA ASP A 492 -8.58 -25.44 -2.44
C ASP A 492 -9.38 -24.53 -1.49
N PHE A 493 -10.52 -23.99 -1.94
CA PHE A 493 -11.41 -23.21 -1.08
C PHE A 493 -12.02 -24.07 0.04
N GLN A 494 -12.30 -25.35 -0.24
CA GLN A 494 -12.89 -26.25 0.75
C GLN A 494 -11.96 -26.47 1.96
N GLN A 495 -10.64 -26.35 1.80
CA GLN A 495 -9.69 -26.40 2.92
C GLN A 495 -9.94 -25.30 3.97
N ILE A 496 -10.38 -24.11 3.53
CA ILE A 496 -10.74 -22.99 4.42
C ILE A 496 -12.00 -23.35 5.20
N VAL A 497 -13.03 -23.85 4.49
CA VAL A 497 -14.30 -24.29 5.10
C VAL A 497 -14.07 -25.43 6.10
N ASP A 498 -13.19 -26.37 5.77
CA ASP A 498 -12.83 -27.49 6.64
C ASP A 498 -12.16 -27.02 7.94
N GLY A 499 -11.32 -25.99 7.88
CA GLY A 499 -10.74 -25.36 9.07
C GLY A 499 -11.81 -24.83 10.01
N LEU A 500 -12.80 -24.12 9.48
CA LEU A 500 -13.94 -23.60 10.26
C LEU A 500 -14.79 -24.75 10.84
N ARG A 501 -15.02 -25.81 10.07
CA ARG A 501 -15.80 -26.98 10.51
C ARG A 501 -15.11 -27.72 11.66
N LYS A 502 -13.79 -27.93 11.59
CA LYS A 502 -13.00 -28.59 12.65
C LYS A 502 -13.11 -27.91 14.02
N ALA A 503 -13.24 -26.59 14.04
CA ALA A 503 -13.43 -25.82 15.27
C ALA A 503 -14.89 -25.72 15.74
N GLY A 504 -15.84 -26.32 15.01
CA GLY A 504 -17.27 -26.10 15.24
C GLY A 504 -17.69 -24.64 15.06
N ALA A 505 -16.92 -23.82 14.32
CA ALA A 505 -17.25 -22.42 14.11
C ALA A 505 -18.52 -22.25 13.27
N LEU A 506 -18.84 -23.25 12.45
CA LEU A 506 -20.07 -23.33 11.68
C LEU A 506 -21.23 -23.96 12.46
N GLN A 507 -21.11 -24.27 13.76
CA GLN A 507 -22.22 -24.84 14.53
C GLN A 507 -22.96 -23.75 15.33
N ASN A 508 -24.29 -23.82 15.33
CA ASN A 508 -25.16 -23.04 16.21
C ASN A 508 -25.03 -23.53 17.66
N SER A 509 -25.48 -22.72 18.61
CA SER A 509 -25.51 -23.06 20.04
C SER A 509 -26.37 -24.29 20.37
N ASP A 510 -27.23 -24.72 19.44
CA ASP A 510 -28.06 -25.93 19.51
C ASP A 510 -27.47 -27.14 18.75
N GLY A 511 -26.27 -27.01 18.17
CA GLY A 511 -25.57 -28.07 17.45
C GLY A 511 -25.94 -28.21 15.96
N THR A 512 -26.80 -27.35 15.40
CA THR A 512 -27.11 -27.34 13.96
C THR A 512 -26.04 -26.60 13.14
N GLU A 513 -25.74 -27.05 11.91
CA GLU A 513 -24.80 -26.34 11.04
C GLU A 513 -25.40 -25.01 10.51
N ARG A 514 -24.61 -23.94 10.60
CA ARG A 514 -24.92 -22.57 10.21
C ARG A 514 -24.54 -22.38 8.75
N GLY A 515 -25.53 -22.40 7.86
CA GLY A 515 -25.45 -21.81 6.52
C GLY A 515 -24.57 -22.55 5.48
N THR A 516 -24.68 -23.88 5.38
CA THR A 516 -24.19 -24.65 4.22
C THR A 516 -25.33 -25.43 3.56
N SER A 517 -26.42 -24.75 3.21
CA SER A 517 -27.54 -25.31 2.42
C SER A 517 -27.84 -24.39 1.23
N PRO A 518 -28.25 -24.98 0.09
CA PRO A 518 -27.89 -24.60 -1.28
C PRO A 518 -28.59 -23.36 -1.85
#